data_AF-A0A254NTM2-F1
#
_entry.id   AF-A0A254NTM2-F1
#
_cell.length_a   1.000
_cell.length_b   1.000
_cell.length_c   1.000
_cell.angle_alpha   90.00
_cell.angle_beta   90.00
_cell.angle_gamma   90.00
#
_symmetry.space_group_name_H-M   'P 1'
#
loop_
_entity.id
_entity.type
_entity.pdbx_description
1 polymer ?
#
loop_
_entity_poly.entity_id
_entity_poly.type
_entity_poly.pdbx_seq_one_letter_code
_entity_poly.pdbx_strand_id
1 'polypeptide(L)'
;MSESPLSSARSSRLGDWLSACAHCERIRLADGWRRPEPGECEDATLTHDICPDCIRQLYPKYARIANRLQKSEEARRFVQQQKTQAP
;
A
#
# COMPACT_ATOMS: atom_id res chain seq x y z
N MET A 1 21.34 0.90 30.20
CA MET A 1 20.72 -0.20 29.41
C MET A 1 19.41 -0.54 30.09
N SER A 2 18.30 -0.01 29.58
CA SER A 2 16.96 -0.28 30.12
C SER A 2 15.93 0.27 29.13
N GLU A 3 15.58 -0.52 28.13
CA GLU A 3 14.43 -0.24 27.26
C GLU A 3 13.17 -0.87 27.88
N SER A 4 12.16 -0.04 28.10
CA SER A 4 10.83 -0.45 28.58
C SER A 4 9.93 -0.84 27.41
N PRO A 5 9.12 -1.92 27.49
CA PRO A 5 8.26 -2.33 26.40
C PRO A 5 6.87 -1.70 26.52
N LEU A 6 6.64 -0.61 25.77
CA LEU A 6 5.27 -0.15 25.48
C LEU A 6 4.83 -0.75 24.14
N SER A 7 4.42 -2.02 24.23
CA SER A 7 3.71 -2.76 23.20
C SER A 7 2.24 -2.32 23.20
N SER A 8 1.76 -1.65 22.13
CA SER A 8 0.41 -1.80 21.53
C SER A 8 -0.03 -0.65 20.61
N ALA A 9 0.88 0.03 19.94
CA ALA A 9 0.56 0.71 18.69
C ALA A 9 1.68 0.43 17.69
N ARG A 10 1.53 -0.62 16.89
CA ARG A 10 2.31 -0.77 15.66
C ARG A 10 1.83 0.32 14.71
N SER A 11 2.24 1.55 14.96
CA SER A 11 2.38 2.55 13.90
C SER A 11 3.33 1.88 12.92
N SER A 12 2.75 1.41 11.82
CA SER A 12 3.46 0.85 10.70
C SER A 12 4.44 1.92 10.24
N ARG A 13 5.68 1.88 10.74
CA ARG A 13 6.81 2.56 10.11
C ARG A 13 6.89 1.95 8.73
N LEU A 14 6.20 2.61 7.82
CA LEU A 14 6.34 2.45 6.40
C LEU A 14 7.84 2.50 6.12
N GLY A 15 8.38 1.49 5.44
CA GLY A 15 9.82 1.40 5.22
C GLY A 15 10.36 2.69 4.57
N ASP A 16 11.68 2.87 4.58
CA ASP A 16 12.36 4.09 4.12
C ASP A 16 11.91 4.59 2.74
N TRP A 17 11.29 3.73 1.92
CA TRP A 17 10.77 4.03 0.60
C TRP A 17 9.30 3.67 0.46
N LEU A 18 8.48 4.64 0.07
CA LEU A 18 7.05 4.47 -0.21
C LEU A 18 6.70 4.83 -1.64
N SER A 19 5.80 4.09 -2.27
CA SER A 19 5.30 4.45 -3.60
C SER A 19 4.01 5.26 -3.48
N ALA A 20 4.04 6.49 -3.96
CA ALA A 20 2.88 7.35 -4.11
C ALA A 20 2.38 7.37 -5.55
N CYS A 21 1.08 7.57 -5.73
CA CYS A 21 0.48 7.71 -7.05
C CYS A 21 0.80 9.09 -7.60
N ALA A 22 1.49 9.16 -8.75
CA ALA A 22 1.88 10.42 -9.39
C ALA A 22 0.69 11.29 -9.84
N HIS A 23 -0.55 10.76 -9.81
CA HIS A 23 -1.75 11.51 -10.20
C HIS A 23 -2.66 11.88 -9.04
N CYS A 24 -2.90 10.98 -8.08
CA CYS A 24 -3.88 11.19 -7.01
C CYS A 24 -3.29 11.13 -5.60
N GLU A 25 -1.96 11.00 -5.50
CA GLU A 25 -1.18 11.09 -4.25
C GLU A 25 -1.51 10.03 -3.20
N ARG A 26 -2.33 9.04 -3.56
CA ARG A 26 -2.52 7.85 -2.73
C ARG A 26 -1.22 7.09 -2.61
N ILE A 27 -0.91 6.58 -1.43
CA ILE A 27 0.26 5.75 -1.15
C ILE A 27 -0.08 4.27 -1.25
N ARG A 28 0.91 3.47 -1.67
CA ARG A 28 0.79 2.01 -1.80
C ARG A 28 1.25 1.33 -0.51
N LEU A 29 0.35 0.54 0.04
CA LEU A 29 0.52 -0.30 1.22
C LEU A 29 0.35 -1.78 0.87
N ALA A 30 0.59 -2.66 1.84
CA ALA A 30 0.34 -4.09 1.69
C ALA A 30 -1.14 -4.40 1.36
N ASP A 31 -2.06 -3.58 1.89
CA ASP A 31 -3.50 -3.64 1.67
C ASP A 31 -3.98 -2.69 0.54
N GLY A 32 -3.07 -2.21 -0.30
CA GLY A 32 -3.38 -1.51 -1.54
C GLY A 32 -3.18 0.00 -1.46
N TRP A 33 -3.96 0.73 -2.24
CA TRP A 33 -3.78 2.16 -2.40
C TRP A 33 -4.75 2.94 -1.53
N ARG A 34 -4.26 3.84 -0.67
CA ARG A 34 -5.10 4.75 0.11
C ARG A 34 -4.50 6.15 0.22
N ARG A 35 -5.32 7.11 0.63
CA ARG A 35 -4.82 8.45 0.94
C ARG A 35 -3.99 8.38 2.23
N PRO A 36 -2.78 8.97 2.26
CA PRO A 36 -2.01 9.09 3.49
C PRO A 36 -2.73 10.01 4.48
N GLU A 37 -2.56 9.75 5.77
CA GLU A 37 -2.95 10.69 6.82
C GLU A 37 -1.90 11.82 6.91
N PRO A 38 -2.24 13.01 7.43
CA PRO A 38 -1.26 14.08 7.66
C PRO A 38 -0.07 13.58 8.50
N GLY A 39 1.14 13.89 8.05
CA GLY A 39 2.38 13.50 8.73
C GLY A 39 2.85 12.06 8.50
N GLU A 40 2.03 11.21 7.88
CA GLU A 40 2.35 9.78 7.74
C GLU A 40 3.59 9.49 6.87
N CYS A 41 3.90 10.38 5.95
CA CYS A 41 5.03 10.23 5.04
C CYS A 41 6.19 11.19 5.32
N GLU A 42 6.17 11.92 6.44
CA GLU A 42 7.18 12.96 6.74
C GLU A 42 8.61 12.40 6.78
N ASP A 43 8.78 11.19 7.33
CA ASP A 43 10.08 10.52 7.46
C ASP A 43 10.37 9.51 6.34
N ALA A 44 9.52 9.44 5.30
CA ALA A 44 9.63 8.44 4.24
C ALA A 44 10.14 9.03 2.92
N THR A 45 11.01 8.32 2.22
CA THR A 45 11.41 8.68 0.86
C THR A 45 10.31 8.25 -0.12
N LEU A 46 9.73 9.20 -0.83
CA LEU A 46 8.67 8.92 -1.81
C LEU A 46 9.24 8.56 -3.18
N THR A 47 8.85 7.38 -3.66
CA THR A 47 8.91 6.95 -5.05
C THR A 47 7.55 7.15 -5.71
N HIS A 48 7.50 7.14 -7.04
CA HIS A 48 6.26 7.36 -7.78
C HIS A 48 5.88 6.14 -8.61
N ASP A 49 4.58 5.84 -8.64
CA ASP A 49 3.93 4.84 -9.49
C ASP A 49 2.52 5.39 -9.87
N ILE A 50 1.69 4.64 -10.59
CA ILE A 50 0.30 5.03 -10.92
C ILE A 50 -0.66 3.95 -10.42
N CYS A 51 -1.59 4.34 -9.55
CA CYS A 51 -2.55 3.39 -9.00
C CYS A 51 -3.52 2.86 -10.08
N PRO A 52 -4.09 1.65 -9.90
CA PRO A 52 -4.98 1.03 -10.88
C PRO A 52 -6.16 1.91 -11.30
N ASP A 53 -6.73 2.70 -10.39
CA ASP A 53 -7.84 3.61 -10.71
C ASP A 53 -7.40 4.71 -11.68
N CYS A 54 -6.24 5.32 -11.42
CA CYS A 54 -5.69 6.35 -12.30
C CYS A 54 -5.25 5.76 -13.65
N ILE A 55 -4.78 4.51 -13.70
CA ILE A 55 -4.53 3.83 -14.98
C ILE A 55 -5.84 3.70 -15.78
N ARG A 56 -6.96 3.29 -15.14
CA ARG A 56 -8.25 3.17 -15.84
C ARG A 56 -8.76 4.50 -16.37
N GLN A 57 -8.55 5.58 -15.62
CA GLN A 57 -9.03 6.92 -15.97
C GLN A 57 -8.15 7.59 -17.04
N LEU A 58 -6.84 7.60 -16.84
CA LEU A 58 -5.87 8.33 -17.68
C LEU A 58 -5.42 7.51 -18.89
N TYR A 59 -5.34 6.18 -18.74
CA TYR A 59 -4.89 5.28 -19.80
C TYR A 59 -5.88 4.13 -20.02
N PRO A 60 -7.11 4.40 -20.52
CA PRO A 60 -8.16 3.40 -20.66
C PRO A 60 -7.75 2.16 -21.48
N LYS A 61 -6.84 2.32 -22.44
CA LYS A 61 -6.26 1.22 -23.22
C LYS A 61 -5.62 0.14 -22.35
N TYR A 62 -5.10 0.50 -21.18
CA TYR A 62 -4.46 -0.42 -20.23
C TYR A 62 -5.38 -0.82 -19.07
N ALA A 63 -6.67 -0.47 -19.10
CA ALA A 63 -7.61 -0.81 -18.02
C ALA A 63 -7.68 -2.32 -17.75
N ARG A 64 -7.54 -3.17 -18.78
CA ARG A 64 -7.48 -4.63 -18.62
C ARG A 64 -6.27 -5.07 -17.79
N ILE A 65 -5.13 -4.41 -17.94
CA ILE A 65 -3.91 -4.69 -17.17
C ILE A 65 -4.11 -4.22 -15.73
N ALA A 66 -4.65 -3.01 -15.52
CA ALA A 66 -4.97 -2.49 -14.19
C ALA A 66 -5.89 -3.44 -13.39
N ASN A 67 -6.92 -3.99 -14.05
CA ASN A 67 -7.82 -4.97 -13.44
C ASN A 67 -7.11 -6.27 -13.05
N ARG A 68 -6.13 -6.72 -13.83
CA ARG A 68 -5.34 -7.92 -13.50
C ARG A 68 -4.44 -7.68 -12.29
N LEU A 69 -3.78 -6.53 -12.24
CA LEU A 69 -2.93 -6.14 -11.11
C LEU A 69 -3.72 -6.15 -9.82
N GLN A 70 -4.88 -5.48 -9.78
CA GLN A 70 -5.71 -5.43 -8.58
C GLN A 70 -6.21 -6.81 -8.14
N LYS A 71 -6.70 -7.64 -9.07
CA LYS A 71 -7.10 -9.02 -8.75
C LYS A 71 -5.97 -9.87 -8.18
N SER A 72 -4.75 -9.67 -8.68
CA SER A 72 -3.58 -10.39 -8.17
C SER A 72 -3.22 -9.95 -6.75
N GLU A 73 -3.39 -8.68 -6.41
CA GLU A 73 -3.20 -8.17 -5.06
C GLU A 73 -4.27 -8.71 -4.09
N GLU A 74 -5.53 -8.72 -4.52
CA GLU A 74 -6.66 -9.29 -3.77
C GLU A 74 -6.43 -10.80 -3.50
N ALA A 75 -6.03 -11.56 -4.53
CA ALA A 75 -5.74 -12.99 -4.38
C ALA A 75 -4.57 -13.24 -3.41
N ARG A 76 -3.50 -12.43 -3.48
CA ARG A 76 -2.38 -12.50 -2.53
C ARG A 76 -2.85 -12.26 -1.09
N ARG A 77 -3.72 -11.27 -0.87
CA ARG A 77 -4.28 -11.00 0.46
C ARG A 77 -5.12 -12.16 0.98
N PHE A 78 -5.98 -12.72 0.13
CA PHE A 78 -6.81 -13.87 0.50
C PHE A 78 -5.95 -15.05 0.95
N VAL A 79 -4.88 -15.37 0.20
CA VAL A 79 -3.92 -16.41 0.58
C VAL A 79 -3.21 -16.07 1.91
N GLN A 80 -2.83 -14.81 2.12
CA GLN A 80 -2.18 -14.38 3.38
C GLN A 80 -3.12 -14.55 4.59
N GLN A 81 -4.40 -14.20 4.46
CA GLN A 81 -5.39 -14.32 5.52
C GLN A 81 -5.65 -15.77 5.94
N GLN A 82 -5.73 -16.70 4.97
CA GLN A 82 -5.87 -18.12 5.26
C GLN A 82 -4.68 -18.68 6.05
N LYS A 83 -3.45 -18.23 5.74
CA LYS A 83 -2.25 -18.67 6.46
C LYS A 83 -2.21 -18.20 7.91
N THR A 84 -2.76 -17.02 8.20
CA THR A 84 -2.83 -16.49 9.57
C THR A 84 -3.97 -17.08 10.42
N GLN A 85 -4.89 -17.85 9.81
CA GLN A 85 -6.02 -18.50 10.49
C GLN A 85 -5.83 -20.00 10.72
N ALA A 86 -4.66 -20.56 10.37
CA ALA A 86 -4.33 -21.95 10.68
C ALA A 86 -3.90 -22.07 12.16
N PRO A 87 -4.42 -23.06 12.92
CA PRO A 87 -4.12 -23.27 14.34
C PRO A 87 -2.66 -23.68 14.60
#